data_AF-A0A1S5RA80-F1
#
_entry.id   AF-A0A1S5RA80-F1
#
_cell.length_a   1.000
_cell.length_b   1.000
_cell.length_c   1.000
_cell.angle_alpha   90.00
_cell.angle_beta   90.00
_cell.angle_gamma   90.00
#
_symmetry.space_group_name_H-M   'P 1'
#
loop_
_entity.id
_entity.type
_entity.pdbx_description
1 polymer ?
#
loop_
_entity_poly.entity_id
_entity_poly.type
_entity_poly.pdbx_seq_one_letter_code
_entity_poly.pdbx_strand_id
1 'polypeptide(L)'
;FVSELKEQGVFAKEVRSAGVAFHSYYMASIAPTLLAALKKVIKEPRKRSSRWVSTSIAQSEWDSPLALYSSAEYHVNNLVSPVLFQEALSLVPENAVVVEIAPHALLQAILKRGLKPTCSILPLMKRGHTNNLEFFLSNIGKIYMNGINVDANKLYPEVKYPVPVGTPLISPLVQWDHAQTWDVPKTEDFPSGSGGSNSATVYNIDINPESP
;
A
#
# COMPACT_ATOMS: atom_id res chain seq x y z
N PHE A 1 -5.42 38.50 -1.21
CA PHE A 1 -5.75 37.31 -0.41
C PHE A 1 -4.56 36.36 -0.20
N VAL A 2 -4.08 35.56 -1.17
CA VAL A 2 -2.95 34.63 -0.90
C VAL A 2 -1.69 35.36 -0.42
N SER A 3 -1.31 36.47 -1.07
CA SER A 3 -0.16 37.29 -0.64
C SER A 3 -0.34 37.85 0.77
N GLU A 4 -1.54 38.34 1.09
CA GLU A 4 -1.90 38.87 2.41
C GLU A 4 -1.80 37.81 3.51
N LEU A 5 -2.26 36.57 3.26
CA LEU A 5 -2.07 35.46 4.20
C LEU A 5 -0.59 35.13 4.43
N LYS A 6 0.23 35.18 3.38
CA LYS A 6 1.68 34.95 3.50
C LYS A 6 2.35 36.05 4.32
N GLU A 7 1.95 37.31 4.13
CA GLU A 7 2.44 38.45 4.93
C GLU A 7 2.10 38.30 6.42
N GLN A 8 0.98 37.65 6.74
CA GLN A 8 0.57 37.30 8.10
C GLN A 8 1.26 36.04 8.65
N GLY A 9 2.18 35.42 7.90
CA GLY A 9 2.87 34.19 8.32
C GLY A 9 2.03 32.91 8.21
N VAL A 10 0.87 32.96 7.55
CA VAL A 10 0.01 31.79 7.33
C VAL A 10 0.50 30.99 6.12
N PHE A 11 0.53 29.66 6.25
CA PHE A 11 0.84 28.78 5.12
C PHE A 11 -0.24 28.88 4.04
N ALA A 12 0.10 29.51 2.92
CA ALA A 12 -0.78 29.61 1.75
C ALA A 12 -0.03 29.20 0.48
N LYS A 13 -0.49 28.14 -0.19
CA LYS A 13 0.07 27.63 -1.44
C LYS A 13 -1.04 27.51 -2.48
N GLU A 14 -0.83 28.13 -3.63
CA GLU A 14 -1.77 28.04 -4.75
C GLU A 14 -1.75 26.65 -5.38
N VAL A 15 -2.92 26.22 -5.83
CA VAL A 15 -3.11 24.98 -6.57
C VAL A 15 -3.58 25.35 -7.97
N ARG A 16 -2.92 24.82 -9.00
CA ARG A 16 -3.28 25.08 -10.39
C ARG A 16 -4.62 24.42 -10.71
N SER A 17 -5.68 25.23 -10.84
CA SER A 17 -7.04 24.77 -11.13
C SER A 17 -7.58 25.25 -12.49
N ALA A 18 -6.70 25.72 -13.38
CA ALA A 18 -7.06 26.28 -14.69
C ALA A 18 -8.10 27.42 -14.61
N GLY A 19 -8.10 28.19 -13.51
CA GLY A 19 -9.05 29.28 -13.28
C GLY A 19 -10.42 28.85 -12.77
N VAL A 20 -10.60 27.57 -12.44
CA VAL A 20 -11.88 27.01 -11.97
C VAL A 20 -11.86 26.83 -10.45
N ALA A 21 -12.96 27.20 -9.79
CA ALA A 21 -13.18 26.98 -8.35
C ALA A 21 -13.96 25.68 -8.11
N PHE A 22 -13.27 24.54 -8.16
CA PHE A 22 -13.87 23.24 -7.85
C PHE A 22 -14.38 23.16 -6.40
N HIS A 23 -15.37 22.29 -6.15
CA HIS A 23 -15.98 22.08 -4.82
C HIS A 23 -16.57 23.34 -4.20
N SER A 24 -17.08 24.25 -5.05
CA SER A 24 -17.75 25.48 -4.63
C SER A 24 -19.11 25.58 -5.30
N TYR A 25 -19.93 26.55 -4.84
CA TYR A 25 -21.25 26.82 -5.41
C TYR A 25 -21.22 27.14 -6.91
N TYR A 26 -20.08 27.60 -7.46
CA TYR A 26 -19.93 27.85 -8.89
C TYR A 26 -20.16 26.59 -9.74
N MET A 27 -19.89 25.40 -9.19
CA MET A 27 -20.08 24.13 -9.88
C MET A 27 -21.57 23.75 -10.08
N ALA A 28 -22.49 24.38 -9.33
CA ALA A 28 -23.93 24.11 -9.45
C ALA A 28 -24.47 24.38 -10.86
N SER A 29 -23.91 25.36 -11.57
CA SER A 29 -24.29 25.70 -12.94
C SER A 29 -23.95 24.60 -13.96
N ILE A 30 -22.89 23.82 -13.69
CA ILE A 30 -22.40 22.75 -14.59
C ILE A 30 -23.01 21.40 -14.24
N ALA A 31 -23.48 21.22 -13.00
CA ALA A 31 -23.99 19.96 -12.48
C ALA A 31 -25.09 19.31 -13.35
N PRO A 32 -26.10 20.03 -13.89
CA PRO A 32 -27.13 19.41 -14.74
C PRO A 32 -26.56 18.85 -16.05
N THR A 33 -25.71 19.62 -16.73
CA THR A 33 -25.08 19.21 -17.99
C THR A 33 -24.14 18.03 -17.78
N LEU A 34 -23.35 18.07 -16.70
CA LEU A 34 -22.45 16.98 -16.33
C LEU A 34 -23.24 15.70 -15.99
N LEU A 35 -24.33 15.82 -15.23
CA LEU A 35 -25.18 14.68 -14.89
C LEU A 35 -25.76 14.03 -16.15
N ALA A 36 -26.29 14.82 -17.07
CA ALA A 36 -26.82 14.32 -18.33
C ALA A 36 -25.76 13.62 -19.19
N ALA A 37 -24.52 14.11 -19.18
CA ALA A 37 -23.40 13.47 -19.86
C ALA A 37 -22.98 12.16 -19.16
N LEU A 38 -22.80 12.18 -17.84
CA LEU A 38 -22.39 11.01 -17.07
C LEU A 38 -23.42 9.89 -17.09
N LYS A 39 -24.73 10.18 -17.17
CA LYS A 39 -25.76 9.14 -17.36
C LYS A 39 -25.62 8.37 -18.67
N LYS A 40 -25.01 8.97 -19.70
CA LYS A 40 -24.72 8.28 -20.97
C LYS A 40 -23.50 7.34 -20.84
N VAL A 41 -22.57 7.67 -19.94
CA VAL A 41 -21.34 6.92 -19.69
C VAL A 41 -21.56 5.81 -18.66
N ILE A 42 -22.17 6.14 -17.54
CA ILE A 42 -22.45 5.24 -16.40
C ILE A 42 -23.91 4.79 -16.49
N LYS A 43 -24.18 3.87 -17.41
CA LYS A 43 -25.54 3.33 -17.64
C LYS A 43 -26.00 2.41 -16.51
N GLU A 44 -25.07 1.61 -15.98
CA GLU A 44 -25.33 0.62 -14.93
C GLU A 44 -24.37 0.88 -13.76
N PRO A 45 -24.75 1.72 -12.78
CA PRO A 45 -23.93 2.02 -11.62
C PRO A 45 -23.58 0.76 -10.82
N ARG A 46 -22.31 0.60 -10.46
CA ARG A 46 -21.86 -0.52 -9.61
C ARG A 46 -21.90 -0.15 -8.14
N LYS A 47 -22.30 -1.11 -7.30
CA LYS A 47 -22.34 -0.94 -5.84
C LYS A 47 -20.92 -0.71 -5.31
N ARG A 48 -20.76 0.30 -4.46
CA ARG A 48 -19.51 0.59 -3.75
C ARG A 48 -19.31 -0.44 -2.64
N SER A 49 -18.07 -0.87 -2.43
CA SER A 49 -17.73 -1.72 -1.28
C SER A 49 -17.48 -0.87 -0.04
N SER A 50 -17.65 -1.43 1.16
CA SER A 50 -17.32 -0.78 2.44
C SER A 50 -15.85 -0.34 2.55
N ARG A 51 -14.93 -0.94 1.77
CA ARG A 51 -13.52 -0.53 1.71
C ARG A 51 -13.30 0.84 1.06
N TRP A 52 -14.26 1.36 0.29
CA TRP A 52 -14.17 2.66 -0.34
C TRP A 52 -14.88 3.72 0.51
N VAL A 53 -14.10 4.39 1.36
CA VAL A 53 -14.52 5.54 2.16
C VAL A 53 -14.84 6.74 1.25
N SER A 54 -16.06 7.29 1.34
CA SER A 54 -16.45 8.47 0.58
C SER A 54 -15.82 9.73 1.19
N THR A 55 -15.30 10.62 0.36
CA THR A 55 -14.86 11.96 0.78
C THR A 55 -15.79 13.07 0.29
N SER A 56 -16.91 12.75 -0.36
CA SER A 56 -17.89 13.74 -0.84
C SER A 56 -19.27 13.61 -0.19
N ILE A 57 -19.43 12.65 0.72
CA ILE A 57 -20.67 12.39 1.45
C ILE A 57 -20.28 12.16 2.91
N ALA A 58 -20.96 12.82 3.84
CA ALA A 58 -20.71 12.69 5.26
C ALA A 58 -20.90 11.24 5.73
N GLN A 59 -20.12 10.83 6.74
CA GLN A 59 -20.16 9.45 7.25
C GLN A 59 -21.55 9.03 7.74
N SER A 60 -22.33 9.95 8.29
CA SER A 60 -23.73 9.74 8.70
C SER A 60 -24.67 9.39 7.55
N GLU A 61 -24.26 9.63 6.30
CA GLU A 61 -25.07 9.45 5.10
C GLU A 61 -24.52 8.37 4.16
N TRP A 62 -23.59 7.53 4.62
CA TRP A 62 -22.99 6.49 3.78
C TRP A 62 -23.94 5.36 3.39
N ASP A 63 -25.02 5.17 4.15
CA ASP A 63 -26.08 4.21 3.81
C ASP A 63 -27.17 4.83 2.91
N SER A 64 -27.05 6.12 2.57
CA SER A 64 -27.99 6.79 1.68
C SER A 64 -27.96 6.18 0.27
N PRO A 65 -29.07 6.20 -0.49
CA PRO A 65 -29.10 5.73 -1.87
C PRO A 65 -28.01 6.36 -2.76
N LEU A 66 -27.67 7.63 -2.51
CA LEU A 66 -26.62 8.36 -3.24
C LEU A 66 -25.22 7.77 -2.98
N ALA A 67 -24.95 7.29 -1.76
CA ALA A 67 -23.66 6.75 -1.37
C ALA A 67 -23.48 5.27 -1.74
N LEU A 68 -24.55 4.51 -1.95
CA LEU A 68 -24.45 3.06 -2.19
C LEU A 68 -23.77 2.70 -3.52
N TYR A 69 -23.89 3.53 -4.55
CA TYR A 69 -23.41 3.24 -5.91
C TYR A 69 -22.44 4.30 -6.42
N SER A 70 -21.49 3.89 -7.28
CA SER A 70 -20.66 4.81 -8.05
C SER A 70 -21.45 5.30 -9.27
N SER A 71 -22.52 6.06 -9.02
CA SER A 71 -23.45 6.55 -10.03
C SER A 71 -23.05 7.92 -10.61
N ALA A 72 -23.72 8.34 -11.67
CA ALA A 72 -23.57 9.68 -12.23
C ALA A 72 -23.87 10.77 -11.18
N GLU A 73 -24.92 10.56 -10.37
CA GLU A 73 -25.29 11.43 -9.25
C GLU A 73 -24.18 11.50 -8.20
N TYR A 74 -23.57 10.37 -7.84
CA TYR A 74 -22.45 10.34 -6.88
C TYR A 74 -21.26 11.18 -7.38
N HIS A 75 -20.89 11.03 -8.65
CA HIS A 75 -19.77 11.77 -9.25
C HIS A 75 -20.07 13.27 -9.43
N VAL A 76 -21.31 13.65 -9.75
CA VAL A 76 -21.72 15.06 -9.76
C VAL A 76 -21.69 15.64 -8.35
N ASN A 77 -22.19 14.90 -7.35
CA ASN A 77 -22.09 15.30 -5.95
C ASN A 77 -20.64 15.53 -5.52
N ASN A 78 -19.70 14.67 -5.93
CA ASN A 78 -18.27 14.87 -5.65
C ASN A 78 -17.74 16.22 -6.15
N LEU A 79 -18.18 16.68 -7.32
CA LEU A 79 -17.73 17.95 -7.90
C LEU A 79 -18.26 19.18 -7.17
N VAL A 80 -19.51 19.12 -6.70
CA VAL A 80 -20.21 20.27 -6.09
C VAL A 80 -20.06 20.34 -4.57
N SER A 81 -19.76 19.21 -3.93
CA SER A 81 -19.63 19.09 -2.48
C SER A 81 -18.18 19.25 -2.03
N PRO A 82 -17.93 19.72 -0.78
CA PRO A 82 -16.60 19.79 -0.22
C PRO A 82 -15.96 18.41 -0.09
N VAL A 83 -14.63 18.37 -0.09
CA VAL A 83 -13.85 17.15 0.09
C VAL A 83 -13.54 16.94 1.58
N LEU A 84 -14.22 15.97 2.18
CA LEU A 84 -14.10 15.52 3.58
C LEU A 84 -12.88 14.60 3.77
N PHE A 85 -11.69 15.13 3.46
CA PHE A 85 -10.47 14.31 3.42
C PHE A 85 -9.96 13.93 4.82
N GLN A 86 -9.96 14.86 5.77
CA GLN A 86 -9.44 14.61 7.11
C GLN A 86 -10.33 13.63 7.90
N GLU A 87 -11.63 13.72 7.69
CA GLU A 87 -12.64 12.80 8.21
C GLU A 87 -12.35 11.38 7.73
N ALA A 88 -12.06 11.20 6.43
CA ALA A 88 -11.68 9.91 5.89
C ALA A 88 -10.34 9.40 6.43
N LEU A 89 -9.33 10.27 6.58
CA LEU A 89 -8.03 9.89 7.14
C LEU A 89 -8.12 9.41 8.59
N SER A 90 -9.10 9.90 9.36
CA SER A 90 -9.29 9.49 10.76
C SER A 90 -9.56 7.99 10.91
N LEU A 91 -10.14 7.37 9.87
CA LEU A 91 -10.51 5.95 9.82
C LEU A 91 -9.36 5.03 9.40
N VAL A 92 -8.24 5.58 8.93
CA VAL A 92 -7.06 4.77 8.57
C VAL A 92 -6.44 4.19 9.84
N PRO A 93 -6.23 2.87 9.93
CA PRO A 93 -5.70 2.24 11.13
C PRO A 93 -4.22 2.59 11.37
N GLU A 94 -3.73 2.28 12.57
CA GLU A 94 -2.29 2.32 12.87
C GLU A 94 -1.50 1.29 12.06
N ASN A 95 -0.20 1.53 11.88
CA ASN A 95 0.70 0.67 11.10
C ASN A 95 0.26 0.48 9.63
N ALA A 96 -0.61 1.34 9.11
CA ALA A 96 -1.06 1.25 7.73
C ALA A 96 0.05 1.68 6.76
N VAL A 97 0.19 0.95 5.65
CA VAL A 97 0.98 1.37 4.49
C VAL A 97 0.06 2.13 3.53
N VAL A 98 0.25 3.45 3.44
CA VAL A 98 -0.57 4.35 2.63
C VAL A 98 0.19 4.73 1.36
N VAL A 99 -0.40 4.38 0.21
CA VAL A 99 0.19 4.63 -1.11
C VAL A 99 -0.52 5.80 -1.78
N GLU A 100 0.22 6.84 -2.15
CA GLU A 100 -0.32 7.97 -2.89
C GLU A 100 -0.31 7.69 -4.40
N ILE A 101 -1.49 7.36 -4.94
CA ILE A 101 -1.70 7.10 -6.36
C ILE A 101 -1.97 8.42 -7.08
N ALA A 102 -0.89 9.05 -7.55
CA ALA A 102 -0.96 10.31 -8.29
C ALA A 102 0.27 10.48 -9.19
N PRO A 103 0.19 11.27 -10.28
CA PRO A 103 1.35 11.59 -11.13
C PRO A 103 2.41 12.45 -10.42
N HIS A 104 2.07 12.97 -9.23
CA HIS A 104 2.99 13.62 -8.32
C HIS A 104 2.42 13.57 -6.90
N ALA A 105 3.27 13.26 -5.93
CA ALA A 105 2.90 13.16 -4.53
C ALA A 105 2.66 14.54 -3.84
N LEU A 106 1.48 15.11 -4.08
CA LEU A 106 1.07 16.42 -3.55
C LEU A 106 0.56 16.32 -2.11
N LEU A 107 -0.02 15.19 -1.72
CA LEU A 107 -0.70 15.02 -0.44
C LEU A 107 0.24 14.60 0.68
N GLN A 108 1.52 14.33 0.41
CA GLN A 108 2.51 13.88 1.39
C GLN A 108 2.50 14.68 2.70
N ALA A 109 2.48 16.01 2.63
CA ALA A 109 2.49 16.85 3.84
C ALA A 109 1.17 16.76 4.62
N ILE A 110 0.04 16.59 3.92
CA ILE A 110 -1.29 16.44 4.53
C ILE A 110 -1.40 15.06 5.17
N LEU A 111 -1.01 14.00 4.45
CA LEU A 111 -1.01 12.62 4.94
C LEU A 111 -0.13 12.46 6.18
N LYS A 112 1.09 13.03 6.18
CA LYS A 112 1.99 12.98 7.34
C LYS A 112 1.44 13.67 8.58
N ARG A 113 0.61 14.70 8.40
CA ARG A 113 -0.05 15.41 9.51
C ARG A 113 -1.35 14.74 9.96
N GLY A 114 -2.10 14.16 9.03
CA GLY A 114 -3.44 13.62 9.27
C GLY A 114 -3.45 12.15 9.70
N LEU A 115 -2.38 11.40 9.45
CA LEU A 115 -2.25 9.99 9.81
C LEU A 115 -1.45 9.80 11.09
N LYS A 116 -1.58 8.60 11.68
CA LYS A 116 -0.82 8.21 12.87
C LYS A 116 0.67 8.10 12.53
N PRO A 117 1.60 8.42 13.45
CA PRO A 117 3.05 8.35 13.20
C PRO A 117 3.57 6.95 12.85
N THR A 118 2.80 5.91 13.19
CA THR A 118 3.10 4.51 12.88
C THR A 118 2.83 4.15 11.42
N CYS A 119 2.13 5.00 10.66
CA CYS A 119 1.81 4.72 9.26
C CYS A 119 2.99 5.07 8.34
N SER A 120 3.22 4.20 7.36
CA SER A 120 4.20 4.43 6.29
C SER A 120 3.52 5.05 5.07
N ILE A 121 3.99 6.21 4.63
CA ILE A 121 3.38 6.97 3.52
C ILE A 121 4.32 6.94 2.32
N LEU A 122 3.87 6.34 1.21
CA LEU A 122 4.73 6.01 0.06
C LEU A 122 4.19 6.66 -1.24
N PRO A 123 4.95 7.57 -1.86
CA PRO A 123 4.60 8.17 -3.14
C PRO A 123 4.92 7.24 -4.32
N LEU A 124 4.09 7.23 -5.36
CA LEU A 124 4.40 6.44 -6.58
C LEU A 124 5.14 7.23 -7.67
N MET A 125 4.94 8.55 -7.75
CA MET A 125 5.58 9.39 -8.77
C MET A 125 5.99 10.75 -8.21
N LYS A 126 7.03 11.34 -8.81
CA LYS A 126 7.56 12.66 -8.45
C LYS A 126 7.76 13.52 -9.69
N ARG A 127 7.05 14.65 -9.73
CA ARG A 127 7.21 15.67 -10.77
C ARG A 127 8.65 16.17 -10.81
N GLY A 128 9.22 16.26 -12.01
CA GLY A 128 10.61 16.70 -12.21
C GLY A 128 11.67 15.67 -11.82
N HIS A 129 11.28 14.43 -11.46
CA HIS A 129 12.24 13.35 -11.29
C HIS A 129 12.79 12.91 -12.65
N THR A 130 14.11 12.69 -12.72
CA THR A 130 14.83 12.31 -13.94
C THR A 130 14.35 10.98 -14.51
N ASN A 131 14.04 10.02 -13.63
CA ASN A 131 13.56 8.70 -14.00
C ASN A 131 12.42 8.24 -13.07
N ASN A 132 11.16 8.43 -13.48
CA ASN A 132 10.02 8.02 -12.64
C ASN A 132 9.84 6.50 -12.56
N LEU A 133 10.39 5.72 -13.50
CA LEU A 133 10.36 4.25 -13.43
C LEU A 133 11.19 3.76 -12.23
N GLU A 134 12.42 4.28 -12.09
CA GLU A 134 13.27 3.97 -10.94
C GLU A 134 12.64 4.46 -9.63
N PHE A 135 12.06 5.67 -9.63
CA PHE A 135 11.35 6.19 -8.45
C PHE A 135 10.18 5.28 -8.04
N PHE A 136 9.38 4.82 -9.01
CA PHE A 136 8.29 3.91 -8.78
C PHE A 136 8.79 2.56 -8.21
N LEU A 137 9.75 1.91 -8.88
CA LEU A 137 10.31 0.63 -8.42
C LEU A 137 10.96 0.74 -7.04
N SER A 138 11.62 1.86 -6.74
CA SER A 138 12.17 2.14 -5.41
C SER A 138 11.08 2.17 -4.34
N ASN A 139 9.92 2.76 -4.64
CA ASN A 139 8.79 2.80 -3.70
C ASN A 139 8.04 1.45 -3.63
N ILE A 140 8.01 0.66 -4.70
CA ILE A 140 7.56 -0.74 -4.65
C ILE A 140 8.44 -1.56 -3.70
N GLY A 141 9.76 -1.41 -3.77
CA GLY A 141 10.69 -2.02 -2.81
C GLY A 141 10.41 -1.57 -1.37
N LYS A 142 10.10 -0.28 -1.15
CA LYS A 142 9.71 0.21 0.19
C LYS A 142 8.39 -0.39 0.67
N ILE A 143 7.40 -0.60 -0.21
CA ILE A 143 6.16 -1.29 0.15
C ILE A 143 6.48 -2.71 0.66
N TYR A 144 7.35 -3.44 -0.04
CA TYR A 144 7.84 -4.75 0.39
C TYR A 144 8.55 -4.72 1.75
N MET A 145 9.46 -3.76 1.95
CA MET A 145 10.15 -3.57 3.22
C MET A 145 9.23 -3.21 4.40
N ASN A 146 7.99 -2.77 4.13
CA ASN A 146 6.96 -2.54 5.14
C ASN A 146 6.05 -3.77 5.36
N GLY A 147 6.48 -4.96 4.91
CA GLY A 147 5.78 -6.23 5.16
C GLY A 147 4.63 -6.53 4.19
N ILE A 148 4.45 -5.72 3.13
CA ILE A 148 3.43 -5.97 2.11
C ILE A 148 4.02 -6.80 0.98
N ASN A 149 3.45 -7.98 0.73
CA ASN A 149 3.92 -8.80 -0.38
C ASN A 149 3.56 -8.16 -1.72
N VAL A 150 4.56 -7.94 -2.58
CA VAL A 150 4.39 -7.39 -3.93
C VAL A 150 5.13 -8.27 -4.91
N ASP A 151 4.39 -8.86 -5.86
CA ASP A 151 4.98 -9.61 -6.98
C ASP A 151 5.41 -8.65 -8.09
N ALA A 152 6.65 -8.16 -8.00
CA ALA A 152 7.23 -7.26 -8.99
C ALA A 152 7.41 -7.91 -10.37
N ASN A 153 7.39 -9.25 -10.48
CA ASN A 153 7.55 -9.94 -11.76
C ASN A 153 6.38 -9.66 -12.71
N LYS A 154 5.19 -9.33 -12.18
CA LYS A 154 4.00 -8.97 -12.97
C LYS A 154 4.12 -7.63 -13.68
N LEU A 155 5.15 -6.84 -13.40
CA LEU A 155 5.42 -5.57 -14.08
C LEU A 155 6.12 -5.77 -15.42
N TYR A 156 6.71 -6.95 -15.67
CA TYR A 156 7.47 -7.27 -16.87
C TYR A 156 6.86 -8.46 -17.59
N PRO A 157 7.23 -8.71 -18.87
CA PRO A 157 6.82 -9.91 -19.58
C PRO A 157 7.17 -11.19 -18.80
N GLU A 158 6.32 -12.19 -18.92
CA GLU A 158 6.53 -13.47 -18.23
C GLU A 158 7.83 -14.14 -18.67
N VAL A 159 8.58 -14.65 -17.69
CA VAL A 159 9.80 -15.43 -17.92
C VAL A 159 9.41 -16.82 -18.42
N LYS A 160 10.10 -17.29 -19.47
CA LYS A 160 9.93 -18.65 -19.98
C LYS A 160 10.72 -19.65 -19.13
N TYR A 161 10.06 -20.71 -18.71
CA TYR A 161 10.66 -21.83 -18.01
C TYR A 161 10.75 -23.07 -18.92
N PRO A 162 11.72 -23.98 -18.69
CA PRO A 162 12.77 -23.93 -17.67
C PRO A 162 13.80 -22.83 -17.91
N VAL A 163 14.51 -22.42 -16.86
CA VAL A 163 15.58 -21.41 -16.98
C VAL A 163 16.77 -21.97 -17.78
N PRO A 164 17.57 -21.11 -18.45
CA PRO A 164 18.75 -21.55 -19.19
C PRO A 164 19.79 -22.29 -18.33
N VAL A 165 20.54 -23.19 -18.97
CA VAL A 165 21.73 -23.82 -18.35
C VAL A 165 22.74 -22.74 -17.97
N GLY A 166 23.31 -22.84 -16.78
CA GLY A 166 24.24 -21.85 -16.23
C GLY A 166 23.56 -20.69 -15.48
N THR A 167 22.22 -20.69 -15.33
CA THR A 167 21.55 -19.77 -14.41
C THR A 167 22.11 -19.95 -13.00
N PRO A 168 22.53 -18.87 -12.29
CA PRO A 168 23.16 -18.97 -10.98
C PRO A 168 22.33 -19.74 -9.94
N LEU A 169 23.02 -20.49 -9.07
CA LEU A 169 22.41 -21.21 -7.96
C LEU A 169 21.88 -20.23 -6.91
N ILE A 170 20.71 -20.54 -6.34
CA ILE A 170 20.11 -19.76 -5.24
C ILE A 170 20.56 -20.28 -3.88
N SER A 171 20.78 -21.60 -3.72
CA SER A 171 21.08 -22.21 -2.42
C SER A 171 22.27 -21.59 -1.67
N PRO A 172 23.36 -21.14 -2.32
CA PRO A 172 24.49 -20.54 -1.58
C PRO A 172 24.22 -19.10 -1.10
N LEU A 173 23.16 -18.46 -1.60
CA LEU A 173 22.79 -17.08 -1.26
C LEU A 173 21.88 -16.99 -0.04
N VAL A 174 21.22 -18.10 0.31
CA VAL A 174 20.35 -18.16 1.49
C VAL A 174 21.21 -18.38 2.72
N GLN A 175 21.21 -17.40 3.61
CA GLN A 175 21.90 -17.46 4.89
C GLN A 175 20.88 -17.50 6.02
N TRP A 176 21.23 -18.24 7.06
CA TRP A 176 20.45 -18.34 8.29
C TRP A 176 21.29 -17.82 9.45
N ASP A 177 20.64 -17.43 10.53
CA ASP A 177 21.32 -17.17 11.78
C ASP A 177 21.73 -18.50 12.42
N HIS A 178 23.00 -18.90 12.23
CA HIS A 178 23.60 -20.08 12.84
C HIS A 178 24.34 -19.75 14.15
N ALA A 179 23.99 -18.66 14.85
CA ALA A 179 24.62 -18.31 16.13
C ALA A 179 24.38 -19.36 17.22
N GLN A 180 23.23 -20.04 17.19
CA GLN A 180 22.93 -21.15 18.08
C GLN A 180 23.53 -22.45 17.55
N THR A 181 24.26 -23.15 18.42
CA THR A 181 24.76 -24.50 18.16
C THR A 181 23.84 -25.54 18.80
N TRP A 182 23.73 -26.69 18.17
CA TRP A 182 22.96 -27.83 18.66
C TRP A 182 23.92 -28.93 19.09
N ASP A 183 23.49 -29.76 20.04
CA ASP A 183 24.27 -30.91 20.46
C ASP A 183 24.41 -31.90 19.30
N VAL A 184 25.67 -32.15 18.93
CA VAL A 184 26.04 -33.16 17.94
C VAL A 184 26.66 -34.32 18.70
N PRO A 185 26.11 -35.54 18.58
CA PRO A 185 26.68 -36.71 19.23
C PRO A 185 28.19 -36.83 18.97
N LYS A 186 28.96 -36.86 20.05
CA LYS A 186 30.41 -37.00 20.04
C LYS A 186 30.80 -38.46 20.07
N THR A 187 32.04 -38.77 19.70
CA THR A 187 32.55 -40.15 19.74
C THR A 187 32.41 -40.80 21.11
N GLU A 188 32.52 -40.02 22.19
CA GLU A 188 32.35 -40.48 23.59
C GLU A 188 30.91 -40.87 23.95
N ASP A 189 29.92 -40.39 23.19
CA ASP A 189 28.50 -40.74 23.40
C ASP A 189 28.16 -42.12 22.81
N PHE A 190 29.10 -42.75 22.10
CA PHE A 190 28.96 -44.11 21.55
C PHE A 190 29.74 -45.12 22.41
N PRO A 191 29.15 -46.28 22.75
CA PRO A 191 29.81 -47.28 23.57
C PRO A 191 31.04 -47.89 22.86
N SER A 192 32.25 -47.67 23.40
CA SER A 192 33.48 -48.28 22.93
C SER A 192 33.72 -49.63 23.64
N GLY A 193 33.05 -50.69 23.19
CA GLY A 193 33.25 -52.05 23.69
C GLY A 193 34.10 -52.89 22.73
N SER A 194 35.31 -53.29 23.15
CA SER A 194 36.00 -54.41 22.51
C SER A 194 35.32 -55.72 22.93
N GLY A 195 34.29 -56.12 22.18
CA GLY A 195 33.68 -57.44 22.31
C GLY A 195 32.17 -57.41 22.52
N GLY A 196 31.45 -57.87 21.50
CA GLY A 196 30.03 -58.19 21.61
C GLY A 196 29.25 -57.78 20.37
N SER A 197 28.85 -58.77 19.57
CA SER A 197 27.90 -58.66 18.47
C SER A 197 26.62 -57.94 18.92
N ASN A 198 26.43 -56.68 18.49
CA ASN A 198 25.14 -56.01 18.17
C ASN A 198 25.41 -54.52 17.90
N SER A 199 25.99 -54.23 16.73
CA SER A 199 26.39 -52.89 16.28
C SER A 199 25.22 -52.06 15.74
N ALA A 200 24.15 -51.90 16.53
CA ALA A 200 23.04 -51.02 16.17
C ALA A 200 22.59 -50.21 17.39
N THR A 201 22.83 -48.90 17.35
CA THR A 201 22.31 -47.93 18.30
C THR A 201 21.21 -47.13 17.63
N VAL A 202 19.99 -47.20 18.16
CA VAL A 202 18.83 -46.46 17.66
C VAL A 202 18.68 -45.19 18.49
N TYR A 203 18.78 -44.03 17.87
CA TYR A 203 18.51 -42.74 18.50
C TYR A 203 17.11 -42.27 18.13
N ASN A 204 16.25 -42.08 19.14
CA ASN A 204 14.97 -41.40 18.97
C ASN A 204 15.20 -39.92 19.21
N ILE A 205 15.17 -39.11 18.16
CA ILE A 205 15.26 -37.65 18.26
C ILE A 205 13.84 -37.10 18.41
N ASP A 206 13.55 -36.52 19.57
CA ASP A 206 12.32 -35.77 19.81
C ASP A 206 12.47 -34.35 19.21
N ILE A 207 11.48 -33.89 18.46
CA ILE A 207 11.51 -32.60 17.73
C ILE A 207 10.66 -31.55 18.47
N ASN A 208 10.32 -31.80 19.74
CA ASN A 208 9.52 -30.90 20.53
C ASN A 208 10.33 -29.65 20.94
N PRO A 209 9.85 -28.42 20.68
CA PRO A 209 10.54 -27.19 21.07
C PRO A 209 10.69 -26.97 22.59
N GLU A 210 10.06 -27.80 23.43
CA GLU A 210 10.21 -27.77 24.90
C GLU A 210 11.10 -28.91 25.46
N SER A 211 11.76 -29.68 24.60
CA SER A 211 12.83 -30.57 25.06
C SER A 211 14.00 -29.74 25.62
N PRO A 212 14.61 -30.13 26.75
CA PRO A 212 15.60 -29.33 27.46
C PRO A 212 16.83 -28.98 26.62
#